data_AF-A0A6A4KJA8-F1
#
_entry.id   AF-A0A6A4KJA8-F1
#
_cell.length_a   1.000
_cell.length_b   1.000
_cell.length_c   1.000
_cell.angle_alpha   90.00
_cell.angle_beta   90.00
_cell.angle_gamma   90.00
#
_symmetry.space_group_name_H-M   'P 1'
#
loop_
_entity.id
_entity.type
_entity.pdbx_description
1 polymer ?
#
loop_
_entity_poly.entity_id
_entity_poly.type
_entity_poly.pdbx_seq_one_letter_code
_entity_poly.pdbx_strand_id
1 'polypeptide(L)'
;MAPNTTAATQSQDPQLTTADLPETAQKGHRKDATSCRKADSLIDQERVFSRIVPVDLLNSGGGGERKERIEEKEEAKTRSATNEQTNITGTILHIVDPECNLINLMQHLKELDDMRSQLSATKATADASAASAQSAQLQCLALLKELDEKNTSLKEHEVRVNRLGEQLDLLQKDLQVREFSQKQLKDDVLRIEHDIMQAIAKAGTSKDCELRKILDEISPKNFENINKLLTVKDEEIAKLRDELRIMSAHWKIKTKELESQLEKHKRADQELKKRVLKLEFCLQEARAQTRKLQRMGERRDKALKELRDQLATKQHGGDWGSEKQNIWESSGFKVVVSMSMLILVLFSKR
;
A
#
# COMPACT_ATOMS: atom_id res chain seq x y z
N MET A 1 -12.28 -28.54 -76.87
CA MET A 1 -11.02 -28.07 -77.48
C MET A 1 -9.94 -28.11 -76.42
N ALA A 2 -9.11 -29.15 -76.47
CA ALA A 2 -7.73 -29.13 -75.97
C ALA A 2 -6.87 -28.35 -77.03
N PRO A 3 -5.55 -28.06 -76.85
CA PRO A 3 -4.57 -28.88 -76.11
C PRO A 3 -3.50 -28.05 -75.29
N ASN A 4 -2.89 -28.64 -74.24
CA ASN A 4 -1.50 -29.19 -74.16
C ASN A 4 -0.37 -28.13 -74.06
N THR A 5 0.77 -28.25 -73.36
CA THR A 5 1.60 -29.35 -72.80
C THR A 5 2.81 -28.65 -72.10
N THR A 6 3.13 -28.89 -70.82
CA THR A 6 4.14 -29.85 -70.25
C THR A 6 5.59 -29.33 -70.12
N ALA A 7 6.16 -29.44 -68.90
CA ALA A 7 7.53 -29.85 -68.51
C ALA A 7 7.86 -29.20 -67.12
N ALA A 8 8.04 -29.88 -65.98
CA ALA A 8 8.82 -31.05 -65.57
C ALA A 8 10.35 -30.87 -65.67
N THR A 9 10.99 -30.52 -64.53
CA THR A 9 12.38 -30.93 -64.23
C THR A 9 12.58 -31.10 -62.72
N GLN A 10 12.98 -32.32 -62.34
CA GLN A 10 13.57 -32.72 -61.06
C GLN A 10 14.97 -32.09 -60.90
N SER A 11 15.45 -31.82 -59.68
CA SER A 11 16.75 -32.36 -59.19
C SER A 11 17.11 -31.89 -57.78
N GLN A 12 17.31 -32.89 -56.91
CA GLN A 12 18.40 -33.08 -55.94
C GLN A 12 18.58 -32.13 -54.74
N ASP A 13 18.35 -32.73 -53.56
CA ASP A 13 19.08 -32.51 -52.31
C ASP A 13 20.60 -32.56 -52.49
N PRO A 14 21.32 -31.88 -51.59
CA PRO A 14 22.38 -32.58 -50.87
C PRO A 14 22.25 -32.42 -49.35
N GLN A 15 22.37 -33.55 -48.65
CA GLN A 15 22.72 -33.61 -47.25
C GLN A 15 24.13 -33.06 -47.00
N LEU A 16 24.32 -32.33 -45.89
CA LEU A 16 25.58 -32.38 -45.11
C LEU A 16 25.36 -31.90 -43.65
N THR A 17 25.48 -32.87 -42.75
CA THR A 17 26.03 -32.90 -41.38
C THR A 17 26.34 -31.61 -40.58
N THR A 18 25.73 -31.55 -39.39
CA THR A 18 26.31 -31.29 -38.03
C THR A 18 27.63 -30.53 -37.89
N ALA A 19 27.62 -29.41 -37.15
CA ALA A 19 28.27 -29.24 -35.84
C ALA A 19 28.13 -27.80 -35.28
N ASP A 20 28.02 -27.72 -33.95
CA ASP A 20 28.45 -26.65 -33.03
C ASP A 20 27.58 -25.39 -32.76
N LEU A 21 26.78 -25.53 -31.70
CA LEU A 21 26.52 -24.60 -30.56
C LEU A 21 27.63 -23.53 -30.32
N PRO A 22 27.29 -22.33 -29.76
CA PRO A 22 26.75 -22.26 -28.40
C PRO A 22 25.61 -21.27 -28.13
N GLU A 23 24.71 -21.79 -27.30
CA GLU A 23 23.60 -21.18 -26.61
C GLU A 23 24.11 -20.12 -25.60
N THR A 24 23.68 -18.87 -25.78
CA THR A 24 24.00 -17.77 -24.86
C THR A 24 22.82 -17.47 -23.95
N ALA A 25 23.04 -17.76 -22.66
CA ALA A 25 22.61 -16.96 -21.51
C ALA A 25 21.10 -16.71 -21.28
N GLN A 26 20.41 -17.70 -20.71
CA GLN A 26 19.30 -17.42 -19.79
C GLN A 26 19.80 -17.35 -18.33
N LYS A 27 20.03 -16.11 -17.87
CA LYS A 27 20.36 -15.81 -16.48
C LYS A 27 19.06 -15.57 -15.69
N GLY A 28 18.45 -16.66 -15.23
CA GLY A 28 17.34 -16.62 -14.28
C GLY A 28 17.81 -16.17 -12.89
N HIS A 29 17.54 -14.92 -12.53
CA HIS A 29 17.70 -14.45 -11.15
C HIS A 29 16.51 -14.92 -10.30
N ARG A 30 16.65 -16.07 -9.65
CA ARG A 30 15.84 -16.46 -8.50
C ARG A 30 16.55 -15.96 -7.24
N LYS A 31 16.04 -14.89 -6.65
CA LYS A 31 16.53 -14.34 -5.38
C LYS A 31 15.55 -14.69 -4.25
N ASP A 32 16.15 -15.27 -3.21
CA ASP A 32 15.86 -15.09 -1.79
C ASP A 32 14.56 -15.69 -1.22
N ALA A 33 14.68 -16.92 -0.73
CA ALA A 33 13.79 -17.48 0.29
C ALA A 33 14.62 -18.18 1.38
N THR A 34 15.38 -17.39 2.16
CA THR A 34 15.91 -17.84 3.45
C THR A 34 16.30 -16.63 4.31
N SER A 35 15.35 -16.11 5.07
CA SER A 35 15.64 -15.30 6.25
C SER A 35 14.52 -15.49 7.27
N CYS A 36 14.90 -15.50 8.54
CA CYS A 36 14.07 -15.65 9.74
C CYS A 36 13.77 -17.10 10.20
N ARG A 37 14.82 -17.91 10.37
CA ARG A 37 14.96 -18.73 11.60
C ARG A 37 15.75 -17.90 12.61
N LYS A 38 15.05 -17.34 13.60
CA LYS A 38 15.53 -16.92 14.94
C LYS A 38 14.47 -16.01 15.55
N ALA A 39 13.55 -16.60 16.32
CA ALA A 39 13.03 -16.06 17.59
C ALA A 39 11.98 -17.03 18.17
N ASP A 40 12.28 -18.33 18.20
CA ASP A 40 11.63 -19.27 19.11
C ASP A 40 12.63 -19.55 20.23
N SER A 41 12.72 -18.63 21.20
CA SER A 41 13.28 -18.90 22.51
C SER A 41 12.87 -17.77 23.45
N LEU A 42 11.80 -18.00 24.22
CA LEU A 42 11.56 -17.44 25.56
C LEU A 42 10.15 -17.87 26.01
N ILE A 43 9.96 -19.19 26.06
CA ILE A 43 9.00 -19.81 26.97
C ILE A 43 9.86 -20.70 27.84
N ASP A 44 10.25 -20.14 28.99
CA ASP A 44 10.54 -20.85 30.23
C ASP A 44 10.91 -19.77 31.23
N GLN A 45 9.99 -19.44 32.13
CA GLN A 45 10.22 -19.27 33.57
C GLN A 45 8.92 -18.77 34.23
N GLU A 46 7.93 -19.65 34.33
CA GLU A 46 6.83 -19.47 35.27
C GLU A 46 6.96 -20.54 36.36
N ARG A 47 7.46 -20.11 37.52
CA ARG A 47 7.01 -20.46 38.89
C ARG A 47 8.16 -20.39 39.88
N VAL A 48 7.74 -20.02 41.09
CA VAL A 48 8.33 -20.29 42.41
C VAL A 48 8.98 -19.06 43.08
N PHE A 49 8.18 -18.49 43.98
CA PHE A 49 8.52 -17.89 45.28
C PHE A 49 9.37 -16.61 45.34
N SER A 50 8.76 -15.57 45.92
CA SER A 50 9.21 -15.08 47.25
C SER A 50 8.14 -14.19 47.89
N ARG A 51 7.45 -14.76 48.89
CA ARG A 51 7.00 -14.06 50.09
C ARG A 51 8.20 -14.00 51.03
N ILE A 52 8.57 -12.81 51.50
CA ILE A 52 9.40 -12.53 52.69
C ILE A 52 8.81 -11.21 53.26
N VAL A 53 8.05 -11.17 54.38
CA VAL A 53 8.43 -11.26 55.83
C VAL A 53 9.09 -9.93 56.28
N PRO A 54 8.99 -9.36 57.52
CA PRO A 54 8.80 -9.94 58.89
C PRO A 54 7.72 -9.25 59.79
N VAL A 55 7.16 -9.82 60.88
CA VAL A 55 7.72 -10.31 62.17
C VAL A 55 8.23 -9.10 63.01
N ASP A 56 7.81 -8.79 64.25
CA ASP A 56 7.66 -9.65 65.43
C ASP A 56 7.10 -8.89 66.68
N LEU A 57 6.90 -9.66 67.78
CA LEU A 57 7.13 -9.30 69.20
C LEU A 57 6.05 -8.52 70.01
N LEU A 58 5.29 -9.22 70.87
CA LEU A 58 5.62 -9.46 72.30
C LEU A 58 4.43 -10.00 73.14
N ASN A 59 4.72 -11.12 73.80
CA ASN A 59 4.41 -11.49 75.19
C ASN A 59 2.98 -11.80 75.70
N SER A 60 2.86 -13.05 76.18
CA SER A 60 2.52 -13.43 77.56
C SER A 60 1.19 -14.15 77.79
N GLY A 61 1.29 -15.46 78.11
CA GLY A 61 0.82 -15.94 79.41
C GLY A 61 -0.44 -16.82 79.46
N GLY A 62 -0.22 -18.12 79.72
CA GLY A 62 -1.10 -19.05 80.47
C GLY A 62 -2.48 -19.40 79.90
N GLY A 63 -3.06 -20.57 80.11
CA GLY A 63 -2.74 -21.67 81.02
C GLY A 63 -3.69 -22.85 80.74
N GLY A 64 -3.34 -24.02 81.29
CA GLY A 64 -4.03 -25.28 81.04
C GLY A 64 -5.31 -25.48 81.85
N GLU A 65 -6.04 -26.53 81.50
CA GLU A 65 -7.13 -27.06 82.32
C GLU A 65 -6.81 -28.47 82.80
N ARG A 66 -6.85 -28.66 84.12
CA ARG A 66 -7.45 -29.86 84.72
C ARG A 66 -7.90 -29.55 86.16
N LYS A 67 -9.17 -29.91 86.39
CA LYS A 67 -9.89 -30.15 87.66
C LYS A 67 -10.84 -29.04 88.16
N GLU A 68 -12.13 -29.37 88.02
CA GLU A 68 -13.02 -29.69 89.14
C GLU A 68 -13.72 -28.55 89.89
N ARG A 69 -15.06 -28.57 89.74
CA ARG A 69 -16.13 -28.29 90.72
C ARG A 69 -16.53 -26.85 91.09
N ILE A 70 -17.86 -26.66 90.92
CA ILE A 70 -18.85 -26.05 91.83
C ILE A 70 -19.12 -24.53 91.70
N GLU A 71 -20.43 -24.24 91.56
CA GLU A 71 -21.18 -23.00 91.83
C GLU A 71 -20.86 -21.71 91.05
N GLU A 72 -21.77 -21.33 90.13
CA GLU A 72 -22.51 -20.04 90.14
C GLU A 72 -23.13 -19.76 88.75
N LYS A 73 -24.40 -20.14 88.61
CA LYS A 73 -25.31 -19.64 87.57
C LYS A 73 -25.95 -18.37 88.14
N GLU A 74 -25.59 -17.18 87.61
CA GLU A 74 -26.49 -16.00 87.45
C GLU A 74 -25.78 -14.73 86.93
N GLU A 75 -24.45 -14.62 86.86
CA GLU A 75 -23.78 -13.36 86.41
C GLU A 75 -23.29 -13.33 84.94
N ALA A 76 -23.46 -14.40 84.15
CA ALA A 76 -22.97 -14.47 82.77
C ALA A 76 -23.88 -13.84 81.70
N LYS A 77 -25.08 -13.37 82.06
CA LYS A 77 -26.07 -12.85 81.09
C LYS A 77 -25.97 -11.34 80.85
N THR A 78 -25.38 -10.57 81.77
CA THR A 78 -25.32 -9.10 81.71
C THR A 78 -24.01 -8.53 81.14
N ARG A 79 -22.95 -9.36 80.99
CA ARG A 79 -21.69 -8.96 80.33
C ARG A 79 -21.61 -9.31 78.84
N SER A 80 -22.41 -10.27 78.36
CA SER A 80 -22.49 -10.61 76.93
C SER A 80 -23.32 -9.59 76.14
N ALA A 81 -24.41 -9.07 76.72
CA ALA A 81 -25.28 -8.08 76.06
C ALA A 81 -24.63 -6.69 75.93
N THR A 82 -23.80 -6.27 76.88
CA THR A 82 -23.13 -4.96 76.86
C THR A 82 -21.95 -4.90 75.89
N ASN A 83 -21.27 -6.04 75.65
CA ASN A 83 -20.14 -6.12 74.73
C ASN A 83 -20.57 -6.24 73.25
N GLU A 84 -21.75 -6.83 72.98
CA GLU A 84 -22.37 -6.77 71.65
C GLU A 84 -22.91 -5.36 71.35
N GLN A 85 -23.46 -4.66 72.34
CA GLN A 85 -24.01 -3.31 72.15
C GLN A 85 -22.93 -2.25 71.90
N THR A 86 -21.74 -2.35 72.53
CA THR A 86 -20.60 -1.46 72.24
C THR A 86 -19.94 -1.78 70.89
N ASN A 87 -19.88 -3.05 70.48
CA ASN A 87 -19.42 -3.42 69.14
C ASN A 87 -20.37 -2.95 68.04
N ILE A 88 -21.69 -3.08 68.24
CA ILE A 88 -22.69 -2.58 67.28
C ILE A 88 -22.64 -1.05 67.21
N THR A 89 -22.48 -0.35 68.33
CA THR A 89 -22.37 1.12 68.35
C THR A 89 -21.06 1.62 67.71
N GLY A 90 -19.93 0.93 67.93
CA GLY A 90 -18.66 1.22 67.26
C GLY A 90 -18.68 0.93 65.75
N THR A 91 -19.41 -0.12 65.34
CA THR A 91 -19.60 -0.46 63.92
C THR A 91 -20.55 0.55 63.25
N ILE A 92 -21.58 1.03 63.95
CA ILE A 92 -22.49 2.08 63.46
C ILE A 92 -21.74 3.42 63.35
N LEU A 93 -20.84 3.77 64.27
CA LEU A 93 -20.05 5.01 64.18
C LEU A 93 -19.10 5.01 62.97
N HIS A 94 -18.55 3.84 62.61
CA HIS A 94 -17.69 3.68 61.42
C HIS A 94 -18.49 3.65 60.10
N ILE A 95 -19.79 3.39 60.16
CA ILE A 95 -20.72 3.46 59.01
C ILE A 95 -21.27 4.90 58.83
N VAL A 96 -21.30 5.70 59.90
CA VAL A 96 -21.90 7.05 59.95
C VAL A 96 -20.81 8.14 60.05
N ASP A 97 -19.70 7.98 59.32
CA ASP A 97 -18.77 9.08 59.09
C ASP A 97 -19.12 9.74 57.75
N PRO A 98 -20.01 10.77 57.72
CA PRO A 98 -20.55 11.34 56.49
C PRO A 98 -19.46 11.95 55.60
N GLU A 99 -18.33 12.36 56.18
CA GLU A 99 -17.17 12.87 55.44
C GLU A 99 -16.49 11.77 54.61
N CYS A 100 -16.32 10.56 55.15
CA CYS A 100 -15.75 9.42 54.40
C CYS A 100 -16.66 8.95 53.25
N ASN A 101 -17.99 8.92 53.45
CA ASN A 101 -18.93 8.53 52.40
C ASN A 101 -19.04 9.57 51.29
N LEU A 102 -18.96 10.87 51.61
CA LEU A 102 -18.97 11.95 50.63
C LEU A 102 -17.70 11.94 49.75
N ILE A 103 -16.52 11.70 50.36
CA ILE A 103 -15.25 11.59 49.65
C ILE A 103 -15.27 10.40 48.67
N ASN A 104 -15.76 9.23 49.10
CA ASN A 104 -15.90 8.06 48.24
C ASN A 104 -16.86 8.30 47.07
N LEU A 105 -18.01 8.96 47.31
CA LEU A 105 -18.97 9.30 46.26
C LEU A 105 -18.37 10.29 45.26
N MET A 106 -17.65 11.32 45.73
CA MET A 106 -16.95 12.27 44.85
C MET A 106 -15.86 11.58 44.02
N GLN A 107 -15.15 10.61 44.58
CA GLN A 107 -14.13 9.84 43.87
C GLN A 107 -14.74 8.95 42.77
N HIS A 108 -15.86 8.29 43.04
CA HIS A 108 -16.60 7.53 42.02
C HIS A 108 -17.19 8.40 40.92
N LEU A 109 -17.70 9.60 41.25
CA LEU A 109 -18.18 10.55 40.24
C LEU A 109 -17.05 11.00 39.32
N LYS A 110 -15.87 11.27 39.88
CA LYS A 110 -14.68 11.62 39.10
C LYS A 110 -14.24 10.47 38.18
N GLU A 111 -14.21 9.24 38.68
CA GLU A 111 -13.91 8.06 37.86
C GLU A 111 -14.92 7.87 36.72
N LEU A 112 -16.21 8.11 36.96
CA LEU A 112 -17.24 8.06 35.92
C LEU A 112 -17.04 9.15 34.85
N ASP A 113 -16.71 10.37 35.25
CA ASP A 113 -16.41 11.46 34.32
C ASP A 113 -15.12 11.20 33.52
N ASP A 114 -14.09 10.65 34.15
CA ASP A 114 -12.85 10.22 33.48
C ASP A 114 -13.14 9.11 32.45
N MET A 115 -13.95 8.12 32.82
CA MET A 115 -14.38 7.03 31.92
C MET A 115 -15.22 7.55 30.76
N ARG A 116 -16.14 8.50 31.01
CA ARG A 116 -16.93 9.16 29.97
C ARG A 116 -16.03 9.93 29.00
N SER A 117 -15.03 10.63 29.51
CA SER A 117 -14.04 11.35 28.71
C SER A 117 -13.22 10.41 27.83
N GLN A 118 -12.75 9.28 28.38
CA GLN A 118 -12.06 8.24 27.62
C GLN A 118 -12.95 7.61 26.54
N LEU A 119 -14.23 7.36 26.84
CA LEU A 119 -15.18 6.83 25.86
C LEU A 119 -15.42 7.82 24.71
N SER A 120 -15.54 9.11 25.02
CA SER A 120 -15.67 10.17 24.02
C SER A 120 -14.42 10.26 23.13
N ALA A 121 -13.22 10.20 23.71
CA ALA A 121 -11.96 10.20 22.96
C ALA A 121 -11.82 8.95 22.07
N THR A 122 -12.21 7.78 22.58
CA THR A 122 -12.19 6.52 21.83
C THR A 122 -13.17 6.56 20.67
N LYS A 123 -14.38 7.10 20.89
CA LYS A 123 -15.38 7.29 19.83
C LYS A 123 -14.88 8.22 18.74
N ALA A 124 -14.33 9.38 19.09
CA ALA A 124 -13.76 10.31 18.12
C ALA A 124 -12.63 9.66 17.30
N THR A 125 -11.79 8.84 17.94
CA THR A 125 -10.72 8.09 17.26
C THR A 125 -11.29 7.01 16.32
N ALA A 126 -12.33 6.29 16.74
CA ALA A 126 -13.00 5.30 15.92
C ALA A 126 -13.68 5.94 14.70
N ASP A 127 -14.36 7.08 14.89
CA ASP A 127 -15.01 7.84 13.82
C ASP A 127 -13.97 8.39 12.82
N ALA A 128 -12.85 8.95 13.31
CA ALA A 128 -11.75 9.39 12.46
C ALA A 128 -11.10 8.23 11.68
N SER A 129 -10.94 7.06 12.32
CA SER A 129 -10.43 5.85 11.69
C SER A 129 -11.39 5.32 10.62
N ALA A 130 -12.70 5.33 10.88
CA ALA A 130 -13.72 4.94 9.91
C ALA A 130 -13.73 5.89 8.69
N ALA A 131 -13.66 7.20 8.91
CA ALA A 131 -13.56 8.18 7.84
C ALA A 131 -12.27 7.99 7.01
N SER A 132 -11.14 7.73 7.67
CA SER A 132 -9.87 7.43 7.00
C SER A 132 -9.93 6.15 6.17
N ALA A 133 -10.55 5.09 6.70
CA ALA A 133 -10.74 3.82 5.99
C ALA A 133 -11.64 4.00 4.76
N GLN A 134 -12.74 4.75 4.87
CA GLN A 134 -13.61 5.08 3.74
C GLN A 134 -12.87 5.90 2.67
N SER A 135 -12.10 6.91 3.09
CA SER A 135 -11.29 7.70 2.17
C SER A 135 -10.25 6.83 1.44
N ALA A 136 -9.56 5.93 2.15
CA ALA A 136 -8.60 5.01 1.55
C ALA A 136 -9.29 4.05 0.57
N GLN A 137 -10.48 3.53 0.90
CA GLN A 137 -11.27 2.69 0.00
C GLN A 137 -11.65 3.44 -1.29
N LEU A 138 -12.10 4.69 -1.19
CA LEU A 138 -12.43 5.52 -2.35
C LEU A 138 -11.19 5.77 -3.24
N GLN A 139 -10.03 6.00 -2.63
CA GLN A 139 -8.77 6.14 -3.37
C GLN A 139 -8.38 4.85 -4.08
N CYS A 140 -8.50 3.69 -3.42
CA CYS A 140 -8.26 2.39 -4.07
C CYS A 140 -9.20 2.16 -5.25
N LEU A 141 -10.48 2.53 -5.14
CA LEU A 141 -11.44 2.42 -6.24
C LEU A 141 -11.11 3.37 -7.39
N ALA A 142 -10.63 4.58 -7.11
CA ALA A 142 -10.18 5.51 -8.15
C ALA A 142 -8.97 4.96 -8.90
N LEU A 143 -7.96 4.45 -8.18
CA LEU A 143 -6.77 3.83 -8.77
C LEU A 143 -7.10 2.59 -9.61
N LEU A 144 -8.08 1.79 -9.18
CA LEU A 144 -8.52 0.62 -9.94
C LEU A 144 -9.11 1.03 -11.30
N LYS A 145 -9.93 2.07 -11.34
CA LYS A 145 -10.49 2.61 -12.60
C LYS A 145 -9.40 3.13 -13.52
N GLU A 146 -8.45 3.89 -12.98
CA GLU A 146 -7.32 4.38 -13.78
C GLU A 146 -6.50 3.22 -14.35
N LEU A 147 -6.26 2.16 -13.57
CA LEU A 147 -5.55 0.98 -14.03
C LEU A 147 -6.29 0.28 -15.18
N ASP A 148 -7.61 0.15 -15.08
CA ASP A 148 -8.44 -0.45 -16.13
C ASP A 148 -8.39 0.39 -17.42
N GLU A 149 -8.50 1.72 -17.32
CA GLU A 149 -8.36 2.64 -18.45
C GLU A 149 -6.98 2.51 -19.10
N LYS A 150 -5.91 2.52 -18.30
CA LYS A 150 -4.54 2.34 -18.81
C LYS A 150 -4.36 1.00 -19.51
N ASN A 151 -4.93 -0.07 -18.96
CA ASN A 151 -4.88 -1.40 -19.55
C ASN A 151 -5.61 -1.45 -20.90
N THR A 152 -6.77 -0.79 -21.04
CA THR A 152 -7.44 -0.68 -22.35
C THR A 152 -6.60 0.10 -23.35
N SER A 153 -6.02 1.23 -22.96
CA SER A 153 -5.14 2.02 -23.83
C SER A 153 -3.91 1.24 -24.29
N LEU A 154 -3.34 0.42 -23.40
CA LEU A 154 -2.16 -0.39 -23.70
C LEU A 154 -2.47 -1.45 -24.77
N LYS A 155 -3.62 -2.11 -24.67
CA LYS A 155 -4.07 -3.07 -25.68
C LYS A 155 -4.28 -2.41 -27.04
N GLU A 156 -4.84 -1.20 -27.08
CA GLU A 156 -4.95 -0.45 -28.34
C GLU A 156 -3.58 -0.08 -28.92
N HIS A 157 -2.63 0.32 -28.06
CA HIS A 157 -1.26 0.59 -28.49
C HIS A 157 -0.58 -0.65 -29.05
N GLU A 158 -0.77 -1.82 -28.42
CA GLU A 158 -0.27 -3.10 -28.91
C GLU A 158 -0.81 -3.40 -30.32
N VAL A 159 -2.12 -3.25 -30.54
CA VAL A 159 -2.72 -3.43 -31.88
C VAL A 159 -2.13 -2.45 -32.90
N ARG A 160 -1.94 -1.19 -32.53
CA ARG A 160 -1.31 -0.18 -33.42
C ARG A 160 0.13 -0.55 -33.77
N VAL A 161 0.92 -1.01 -32.79
CA VAL A 161 2.31 -1.43 -33.00
C VAL A 161 2.37 -2.65 -33.91
N ASN A 162 1.51 -3.64 -33.70
CA ASN A 162 1.44 -4.82 -34.56
C ASN A 162 1.13 -4.45 -36.01
N ARG A 163 0.15 -3.57 -36.23
CA ARG A 163 -0.19 -3.07 -37.57
C ARG A 163 0.96 -2.30 -38.23
N LEU A 164 1.69 -1.49 -37.46
CA LEU A 164 2.89 -0.80 -37.98
C LEU A 164 4.01 -1.78 -38.33
N GLY A 165 4.16 -2.85 -37.54
CA GLY A 165 5.07 -3.95 -37.84
C GLY A 165 4.75 -4.60 -39.19
N GLU A 166 3.49 -4.95 -39.43
CA GLU A 166 3.05 -5.50 -40.72
C GLU A 166 3.30 -4.54 -41.90
N GLN A 167 3.09 -3.23 -41.71
CA GLN A 167 3.40 -2.23 -42.74
C GLN A 167 4.90 -2.13 -43.03
N LEU A 168 5.73 -2.21 -41.99
CA LEU A 168 7.18 -2.19 -42.14
C LEU A 168 7.68 -3.43 -42.90
N ASP A 169 7.12 -4.60 -42.60
CA ASP A 169 7.43 -5.84 -43.31
C ASP A 169 7.08 -5.77 -44.80
N LEU A 170 5.94 -5.16 -45.14
CA LEU A 170 5.54 -4.94 -46.54
C LEU A 170 6.51 -3.99 -47.25
N LEU A 171 6.84 -2.86 -46.61
CA LEU A 171 7.78 -1.88 -47.17
C LEU A 171 9.19 -2.47 -47.36
N GLN A 172 9.62 -3.33 -46.43
CA GLN A 172 10.92 -4.01 -46.54
C GLN A 172 10.96 -4.97 -47.73
N LYS A 173 9.88 -5.73 -47.98
CA LYS A 173 9.76 -6.59 -49.16
C LYS A 173 9.78 -5.79 -50.46
N ASP A 174 9.02 -4.68 -50.52
CA ASP A 174 9.01 -3.79 -51.68
C ASP A 174 10.39 -3.19 -51.95
N LEU A 175 11.12 -2.79 -50.90
CA LEU A 175 12.48 -2.28 -51.01
C LEU A 175 13.40 -3.33 -51.64
N GLN A 176 13.37 -4.57 -51.16
CA GLN A 176 14.18 -5.67 -51.69
C GLN A 176 13.89 -5.94 -53.17
N VAL A 177 12.61 -5.93 -53.58
CA VAL A 177 12.22 -6.08 -54.99
C VAL A 177 12.79 -4.93 -55.83
N ARG A 178 12.71 -3.69 -55.33
CA ARG A 178 13.26 -2.52 -56.03
C ARG A 178 14.78 -2.59 -56.15
N GLU A 179 15.48 -2.97 -55.09
CA GLU A 179 16.94 -3.16 -55.10
C GLU A 179 17.37 -4.19 -56.15
N PHE A 180 16.67 -5.33 -56.21
CA PHE A 180 16.93 -6.35 -57.23
C PHE A 180 16.71 -5.79 -58.65
N SER A 181 15.58 -5.11 -58.88
CA SER A 181 15.26 -4.52 -60.19
C SER A 181 16.28 -3.45 -60.61
N GLN A 182 16.76 -2.64 -59.67
CA GLN A 182 17.74 -1.58 -59.93
C GLN A 182 19.11 -2.17 -60.26
N LYS A 183 19.50 -3.24 -59.57
CA LYS A 183 20.73 -3.97 -59.87
C LYS A 183 20.68 -4.57 -61.28
N GLN A 184 19.59 -5.23 -61.62
CA GLN A 184 19.37 -5.79 -62.96
C GLN A 184 19.44 -4.70 -64.04
N LEU A 185 18.75 -3.58 -63.83
CA LEU A 185 18.77 -2.45 -64.76
C LEU A 185 20.19 -1.90 -64.95
N LYS A 186 20.97 -1.78 -63.86
CA LYS A 186 22.36 -1.33 -63.93
C LYS A 186 23.21 -2.28 -64.78
N ASP A 187 23.06 -3.59 -64.58
CA ASP A 187 23.81 -4.59 -65.35
C ASP A 187 23.42 -4.57 -66.84
N ASP A 188 22.13 -4.38 -67.15
CA ASP A 188 21.63 -4.24 -68.52
C ASP A 188 22.14 -2.96 -69.21
N VAL A 189 22.16 -1.83 -68.49
CA VAL A 189 22.72 -0.57 -69.00
C VAL A 189 24.20 -0.71 -69.29
N LEU A 190 25.00 -1.30 -68.38
CA LEU A 190 26.43 -1.54 -68.60
C LEU A 190 26.70 -2.42 -69.83
N ARG A 191 25.86 -3.44 -70.06
CA ARG A 191 25.96 -4.28 -71.27
C ARG A 191 25.69 -3.46 -72.53
N ILE A 192 24.61 -2.68 -72.56
CA ILE A 192 24.25 -1.85 -73.71
C ILE A 192 25.33 -0.79 -73.98
N GLU A 193 25.86 -0.14 -72.94
CA GLU A 193 26.96 0.81 -73.05
C GLU A 193 28.19 0.18 -73.68
N HIS A 194 28.55 -1.04 -73.27
CA HIS A 194 29.66 -1.78 -73.86
C HIS A 194 29.41 -2.12 -75.34
N ASP A 195 28.21 -2.57 -75.69
CA ASP A 195 27.82 -2.88 -77.06
C ASP A 195 27.89 -1.63 -77.96
N ILE A 196 27.39 -0.48 -77.47
CA ILE A 196 27.48 0.81 -78.17
C ILE A 196 28.95 1.21 -78.37
N MET A 197 29.76 1.14 -77.31
CA MET A 197 31.18 1.50 -77.39
C MET A 197 31.92 0.62 -78.41
N GLN A 198 31.63 -0.67 -78.44
CA GLN A 198 32.20 -1.59 -79.41
C GLN A 198 31.72 -1.30 -80.83
N ALA A 199 30.43 -0.98 -81.02
CA ALA A 199 29.87 -0.59 -82.31
C ALA A 199 30.48 0.72 -82.83
N ILE A 200 30.69 1.72 -81.96
CA ILE A 200 31.37 2.97 -82.29
C ILE A 200 32.83 2.70 -82.66
N ALA A 201 33.55 1.86 -81.91
CA ALA A 201 34.94 1.51 -82.23
C ALA A 201 35.06 0.78 -83.58
N LYS A 202 34.11 -0.11 -83.90
CA LYS A 202 34.00 -0.77 -85.21
C LYS A 202 33.67 0.24 -86.32
N ALA A 203 32.73 1.15 -86.09
CA ALA A 203 32.35 2.19 -87.05
C ALA A 203 33.46 3.24 -87.27
N GLY A 204 34.28 3.52 -86.25
CA GLY A 204 35.42 4.45 -86.32
C GLY A 204 36.61 3.96 -87.14
N THR A 205 36.56 2.74 -87.68
CA THR A 205 37.48 2.28 -88.74
C THR A 205 37.08 2.78 -90.14
N SER A 206 35.87 3.34 -90.27
CA SER A 206 35.40 4.05 -91.47
C SER A 206 35.85 5.52 -91.43
N LYS A 207 36.31 6.05 -92.57
CA LYS A 207 37.00 7.35 -92.75
C LYS A 207 36.11 8.60 -92.68
N ASP A 208 34.90 8.53 -92.13
CA ASP A 208 33.98 9.67 -92.16
C ASP A 208 33.88 10.38 -90.81
N CYS A 209 34.52 11.55 -90.76
CA CYS A 209 34.74 12.40 -89.60
C CYS A 209 33.57 13.33 -89.23
N GLU A 210 32.35 13.00 -89.64
CA GLU A 210 31.13 13.75 -89.31
C GLU A 210 30.84 13.71 -87.79
N LEU A 211 31.04 12.55 -87.14
CA LEU A 211 30.86 12.39 -85.69
C LEU A 211 31.89 13.18 -84.86
N ARG A 212 33.09 13.42 -85.40
CA ARG A 212 34.13 14.20 -84.72
C ARG A 212 33.81 15.70 -84.75
N LYS A 213 33.25 16.20 -85.85
CA LYS A 213 32.74 17.59 -85.95
C LYS A 213 31.53 17.83 -85.05
N ILE A 214 30.59 16.89 -84.99
CA ILE A 214 29.42 16.98 -84.09
C ILE A 214 29.87 16.96 -82.62
N LEU A 215 30.88 16.15 -82.27
CA LEU A 215 31.45 16.12 -80.92
C LEU A 215 32.14 17.45 -80.55
N ASP A 216 32.85 18.08 -81.49
CA ASP A 216 33.50 19.39 -81.31
C ASP A 216 32.50 20.57 -81.24
N GLU A 217 31.38 20.50 -81.97
CA GLU A 217 30.31 21.51 -81.94
C GLU A 217 29.39 21.42 -80.72
N ILE A 218 29.20 20.23 -80.15
CA ILE A 218 28.47 20.02 -78.88
C ILE A 218 29.35 20.41 -77.66
N SER A 219 30.65 20.65 -77.86
CA SER A 219 31.71 20.60 -76.82
C SER A 219 31.78 21.75 -75.80
N PRO A 220 31.56 23.05 -76.08
CA PRO A 220 31.78 24.09 -75.04
C PRO A 220 30.49 24.52 -74.32
N LYS A 221 29.40 24.77 -75.06
CA LYS A 221 28.15 25.30 -74.51
C LYS A 221 27.39 24.30 -73.65
N ASN A 222 27.47 23.01 -73.98
CA ASN A 222 26.87 21.95 -73.15
C ASN A 222 27.62 21.80 -71.83
N PHE A 223 28.97 21.81 -71.88
CA PHE A 223 29.80 21.75 -70.68
C PHE A 223 29.58 22.95 -69.74
N GLU A 224 29.48 24.17 -70.26
CA GLU A 224 29.15 25.34 -69.44
C GLU A 224 27.77 25.27 -68.79
N ASN A 225 26.76 24.76 -69.51
CA ASN A 225 25.41 24.59 -68.96
C ASN A 225 25.37 23.48 -67.89
N ILE A 226 26.06 22.37 -68.13
CA ILE A 226 26.20 21.28 -67.14
C ILE A 226 26.94 21.81 -65.91
N ASN A 227 28.02 22.57 -66.08
CA ASN A 227 28.80 23.09 -64.96
C ASN A 227 27.99 24.11 -64.12
N LYS A 228 27.20 24.98 -64.76
CA LYS A 228 26.26 25.87 -64.06
C LYS A 228 25.20 25.09 -63.28
N LEU A 229 24.68 24.00 -63.84
CA LEU A 229 23.71 23.16 -63.15
C LEU A 229 24.35 22.43 -61.95
N LEU A 230 25.58 21.94 -62.11
CA LEU A 230 26.34 21.31 -61.03
C LEU A 230 26.61 22.29 -59.89
N THR A 231 27.01 23.53 -60.17
CA THR A 231 27.21 24.54 -59.11
C THR A 231 25.93 24.82 -58.33
N VAL A 232 24.77 24.93 -59.02
CA VAL A 232 23.47 25.12 -58.35
C VAL A 232 23.13 23.92 -57.46
N LYS A 233 23.41 22.69 -57.94
CA LYS A 233 23.18 21.47 -57.17
C LYS A 233 24.11 21.37 -55.96
N ASP A 234 25.36 21.78 -56.08
CA ASP A 234 26.31 21.84 -54.96
C ASP A 234 25.85 22.85 -53.90
N GLU A 235 25.31 24.00 -54.31
CA GLU A 235 24.70 24.98 -53.40
C GLU A 235 23.46 24.41 -52.68
N GLU A 236 22.57 23.71 -53.39
CA GLU A 236 21.42 23.03 -52.78
C GLU A 236 21.86 21.95 -51.79
N ILE A 237 22.87 21.16 -52.14
CA ILE A 237 23.44 20.13 -51.26
C ILE A 237 24.04 20.79 -50.00
N ALA A 238 24.72 21.93 -50.14
CA ALA A 238 25.25 22.67 -49.00
C ALA A 238 24.13 23.15 -48.06
N LYS A 239 23.05 23.73 -48.60
CA LYS A 239 21.88 24.15 -47.82
C LYS A 239 21.23 22.99 -47.08
N LEU A 240 21.01 21.86 -47.76
CA LEU A 240 20.43 20.67 -47.14
C LEU A 240 21.31 20.10 -46.01
N ARG A 241 22.64 20.16 -46.16
CA ARG A 241 23.56 19.76 -45.07
C ARG A 241 23.45 20.69 -43.86
N ASP A 242 23.30 21.99 -44.09
CA ASP A 242 23.15 22.97 -43.00
C ASP A 242 21.80 22.82 -42.29
N GLU A 243 20.70 22.63 -43.03
CA GLU A 243 19.39 22.32 -42.46
C GLU A 243 19.41 21.03 -41.63
N LEU A 244 20.05 19.97 -42.14
CA LEU A 244 20.21 18.72 -41.41
C LEU A 244 21.04 18.92 -40.14
N ARG A 245 22.09 19.75 -40.18
CA ARG A 245 22.90 20.09 -39.00
C ARG A 245 22.08 20.84 -37.95
N ILE A 246 21.29 21.83 -38.37
CA ILE A 246 20.41 22.60 -37.47
C ILE A 246 19.36 21.67 -36.85
N MET A 247 18.70 20.85 -37.66
CA MET A 247 17.68 19.91 -37.19
C MET A 247 18.28 18.87 -36.24
N SER A 248 19.48 18.37 -36.52
CA SER A 248 20.22 17.47 -35.62
C SER A 248 20.53 18.12 -34.27
N ALA A 249 20.96 19.39 -34.27
CA ALA A 249 21.19 20.14 -33.04
C ALA A 249 19.90 20.33 -32.23
N HIS A 250 18.80 20.68 -32.90
CA HIS A 250 17.48 20.80 -32.27
C HIS A 250 17.03 19.48 -31.64
N TRP A 251 17.12 18.37 -32.38
CA TRP A 251 16.79 17.04 -31.86
C TRP A 251 17.65 16.66 -30.66
N LYS A 252 18.95 16.94 -30.71
CA LYS A 252 19.87 16.68 -29.57
C LYS A 252 19.49 17.47 -28.32
N ILE A 253 19.09 18.74 -28.46
CA ILE A 253 18.60 19.55 -27.33
C ILE A 253 17.28 18.97 -26.81
N LYS A 254 16.34 18.63 -27.70
CA LYS A 254 15.04 18.06 -27.33
C LYS A 254 15.20 16.75 -26.57
N THR A 255 16.11 15.88 -26.98
CA THR A 255 16.44 14.64 -26.27
C THR A 255 16.92 14.91 -24.85
N LYS A 256 17.87 15.85 -24.66
CA LYS A 256 18.36 16.21 -23.32
C LYS A 256 17.27 16.78 -22.41
N GLU A 257 16.37 17.59 -22.95
CA GLU A 257 15.24 18.12 -22.18
C GLU A 257 14.33 16.98 -21.69
N LEU A 258 13.96 16.05 -22.58
CA LEU A 258 13.13 14.90 -22.23
C LEU A 258 13.82 13.98 -21.20
N GLU A 259 15.11 13.73 -21.35
CA GLU A 259 15.92 12.99 -20.36
C GLU A 259 15.89 13.68 -18.99
N SER A 260 16.00 15.01 -18.95
CA SER A 260 15.94 15.77 -17.71
C SER A 260 14.58 15.68 -17.03
N GLN A 261 13.49 15.67 -17.81
CA GLN A 261 12.12 15.50 -17.29
C GLN A 261 11.91 14.10 -16.73
N LEU A 262 12.39 13.07 -17.45
CA LEU A 262 12.33 11.69 -16.98
C LEU A 262 13.06 11.53 -15.64
N GLU A 263 14.24 12.15 -15.50
CA GLU A 263 15.02 12.07 -14.28
C GLU A 263 14.35 12.81 -13.11
N LYS A 264 13.68 13.94 -13.37
CA LYS A 264 12.85 14.62 -12.35
C LYS A 264 11.70 13.73 -11.87
N HIS A 265 11.00 13.07 -12.80
CA HIS A 265 9.92 12.14 -12.47
C HIS A 265 10.41 10.96 -11.61
N LYS A 266 11.55 10.36 -11.99
CA LYS A 266 12.17 9.28 -11.19
C LYS A 266 12.48 9.70 -9.76
N ARG A 267 12.98 10.92 -9.54
CA ARG A 267 13.24 11.43 -8.18
C ARG A 267 11.96 11.63 -7.39
N ALA A 268 10.93 12.20 -8.01
CA ALA A 268 9.62 12.38 -7.37
C ALA A 268 9.00 11.02 -6.97
N ASP A 269 9.07 10.02 -7.85
CA ASP A 269 8.59 8.67 -7.57
C ASP A 269 9.35 8.01 -6.40
N GLN A 270 10.66 8.19 -6.33
CA GLN A 270 11.45 7.70 -5.20
C GLN A 270 11.07 8.37 -3.89
N GLU A 271 10.79 9.67 -3.90
CA GLU A 271 10.33 10.40 -2.72
C GLU A 271 8.92 9.94 -2.29
N LEU A 272 8.01 9.79 -3.25
CA LEU A 272 6.68 9.24 -3.02
C LEU A 272 6.79 7.83 -2.41
N LYS A 273 7.62 6.96 -2.97
CA LYS A 273 7.86 5.61 -2.45
C LYS A 273 8.35 5.62 -1.00
N LYS A 274 9.27 6.54 -0.66
CA LYS A 274 9.73 6.72 0.73
C LYS A 274 8.58 7.14 1.66
N ARG A 275 7.70 8.04 1.22
CA ARG A 275 6.53 8.49 1.99
C ARG A 275 5.51 7.36 2.15
N VAL A 276 5.24 6.59 1.10
CA VAL A 276 4.36 5.42 1.14
C VAL A 276 4.86 4.40 2.15
N LEU A 277 6.15 4.04 2.11
CA LEU A 277 6.73 3.10 3.08
C LEU A 277 6.60 3.60 4.53
N LYS A 278 6.80 4.89 4.78
CA LYS A 278 6.58 5.47 6.11
C LYS A 278 5.11 5.34 6.55
N LEU A 279 4.17 5.64 5.65
CA LEU A 279 2.74 5.52 5.94
C LEU A 279 2.32 4.06 6.18
N GLU A 280 2.85 3.11 5.41
CA GLU A 280 2.62 1.67 5.62
C GLU A 280 3.11 1.22 7.00
N PHE A 281 4.29 1.69 7.42
CA PHE A 281 4.82 1.39 8.75
C PHE A 281 3.90 1.96 9.85
N CYS A 282 3.54 3.24 9.77
CA CYS A 282 2.63 3.87 10.72
C CYS A 282 1.26 3.17 10.77
N LEU A 283 0.73 2.73 9.62
CA LEU A 283 -0.52 1.99 9.51
C LEU A 283 -0.43 0.61 10.19
N GLN A 284 0.67 -0.11 9.98
CA GLN A 284 0.91 -1.39 10.64
C GLN A 284 1.00 -1.24 12.16
N GLU A 285 1.67 -0.19 12.63
CA GLU A 285 1.77 0.12 14.05
C GLU A 285 0.39 0.45 14.66
N ALA A 286 -0.39 1.31 14.01
CA ALA A 286 -1.75 1.64 14.43
C ALA A 286 -2.66 0.41 14.49
N ARG A 287 -2.55 -0.51 13.51
CA ARG A 287 -3.26 -1.80 13.53
C ARG A 287 -2.82 -2.67 14.70
N ALA A 288 -1.53 -2.73 15.00
CA ALA A 288 -1.02 -3.50 16.13
C ALA A 288 -1.52 -2.93 17.47
N GLN A 289 -1.54 -1.60 17.63
CA GLN A 289 -2.10 -0.92 18.80
C GLN A 289 -3.61 -1.18 18.94
N THR A 290 -4.36 -1.11 17.84
CA THR A 290 -5.81 -1.40 17.81
C THR A 290 -6.08 -2.82 18.32
N ARG A 291 -5.32 -3.82 17.87
CA ARG A 291 -5.45 -5.22 18.36
C ARG A 291 -5.14 -5.33 19.86
N LYS A 292 -4.18 -4.58 20.39
CA LYS A 292 -3.90 -4.56 21.83
C LYS A 292 -5.07 -3.96 22.62
N LEU A 293 -5.60 -2.83 22.17
CA LEU A 293 -6.77 -2.18 22.75
C LEU A 293 -8.00 -3.08 22.72
N GLN A 294 -8.25 -3.77 21.60
CA GLN A 294 -9.35 -4.72 21.48
C GLN A 294 -9.27 -5.83 22.53
N ARG A 295 -8.08 -6.45 22.72
CA ARG A 295 -7.87 -7.46 23.77
C ARG A 295 -8.09 -6.90 25.18
N MET A 296 -7.68 -5.66 25.43
CA MET A 296 -7.96 -5.00 26.72
C MET A 296 -9.45 -4.71 26.91
N GLY A 297 -10.14 -4.32 25.83
CA GLY A 297 -11.60 -4.16 25.80
C GLY A 297 -12.31 -5.47 26.16
N GLU A 298 -12.00 -6.55 25.46
CA GLU A 298 -12.58 -7.88 25.71
C GLU A 298 -12.36 -8.36 27.16
N ARG A 299 -11.20 -8.07 27.77
CA ARG A 299 -10.95 -8.38 29.18
C ARG A 299 -11.84 -7.56 30.11
N ARG A 300 -11.99 -6.25 29.85
CA ARG A 300 -12.89 -5.39 30.63
C ARG A 300 -14.34 -5.81 30.47
N ASP A 301 -14.77 -6.15 29.26
CA ASP A 301 -16.15 -6.59 29.00
C ASP A 301 -16.46 -7.92 29.69
N LYS A 302 -15.50 -8.85 29.75
CA LYS A 302 -15.62 -10.08 30.53
C LYS A 302 -15.76 -9.79 32.03
N ALA A 303 -14.92 -8.92 32.59
CA ALA A 303 -15.01 -8.54 34.00
C ALA A 303 -16.33 -7.83 34.33
N LEU A 304 -16.81 -6.93 33.46
CA LEU A 304 -18.10 -6.27 33.62
C LEU A 304 -19.27 -7.26 33.56
N LYS A 305 -19.20 -8.25 32.67
CA LYS A 305 -20.20 -9.31 32.58
C LYS A 305 -20.23 -10.15 33.86
N GLU A 306 -19.06 -10.55 34.37
CA GLU A 306 -18.95 -11.30 35.63
C GLU A 306 -19.51 -10.51 36.83
N LEU A 307 -19.18 -9.23 36.95
CA LEU A 307 -19.74 -8.36 38.01
C LEU A 307 -21.26 -8.23 37.90
N ARG A 308 -21.80 -8.15 36.66
CA ARG A 308 -23.25 -8.12 36.44
C ARG A 308 -23.92 -9.44 36.82
N ASP A 309 -23.30 -10.57 36.50
CA ASP A 309 -23.80 -11.90 36.85
C ASP A 309 -23.74 -12.14 38.38
N GLN A 310 -22.70 -11.63 39.06
CA GLN A 310 -22.61 -11.61 40.53
C GLN A 310 -23.72 -10.76 41.18
N LEU A 311 -24.08 -9.63 40.55
CA LEU A 311 -25.19 -8.79 41.03
C LEU A 311 -26.54 -9.50 40.85
N ALA A 312 -26.76 -10.11 39.68
CA ALA A 312 -27.98 -10.85 39.39
C ALA A 312 -28.15 -12.09 40.30
N THR A 313 -27.07 -12.81 40.60
CA THR A 313 -27.12 -13.95 41.53
C THR A 313 -27.36 -13.51 42.98
N LYS A 314 -26.83 -12.37 43.42
CA LYS A 314 -27.21 -11.76 44.72
C LYS A 314 -28.67 -11.32 44.77
N GLN A 315 -29.26 -10.96 43.63
CA GLN A 315 -30.67 -10.57 43.53
C GLN A 315 -31.64 -11.77 43.48
N HIS A 316 -31.15 -12.98 43.20
CA HIS A 316 -31.94 -14.22 43.15
C HIS A 316 -31.67 -15.20 44.31
N GLY A 317 -30.59 -14.99 45.07
CA GLY A 317 -30.16 -15.87 46.17
C GLY A 317 -30.66 -15.49 47.57
N GLY A 318 -31.65 -14.60 47.68
CA GLY A 318 -32.24 -14.20 48.95
C GLY A 318 -33.75 -14.26 48.87
N ASP A 319 -34.34 -15.16 49.67
CA ASP A 319 -35.72 -15.11 50.13
C ASP A 319 -36.01 -13.72 50.73
N TRP A 320 -36.47 -12.80 49.90
CA TRP A 320 -37.12 -11.57 50.35
C TRP A 320 -38.61 -11.74 50.07
N GLY A 321 -39.27 -12.25 51.10
CA GLY A 321 -40.70 -12.14 51.27
C GLY A 321 -41.20 -10.77 50.86
N SER A 322 -42.32 -10.79 50.16
CA SER A 322 -43.16 -9.67 49.80
C SER A 322 -43.19 -8.57 50.88
N GLU A 323 -42.42 -7.51 50.68
CA GLU A 323 -42.84 -6.18 51.09
C GLU A 323 -42.35 -5.15 50.08
N LYS A 324 -43.26 -4.83 49.16
CA LYS A 324 -43.16 -3.68 48.26
C LYS A 324 -43.34 -2.41 49.10
N GLN A 325 -42.37 -2.09 49.97
CA GLN A 325 -42.34 -0.81 50.66
C GLN A 325 -41.95 0.26 49.63
N ASN A 326 -42.94 1.09 49.30
CA ASN A 326 -42.73 2.25 48.45
C ASN A 326 -41.65 3.12 49.10
N ILE A 327 -40.50 3.24 48.44
CA ILE A 327 -39.37 4.12 48.85
C ILE A 327 -39.86 5.57 49.11
N TRP A 328 -40.95 5.95 48.42
CA TRP A 328 -41.68 7.21 48.55
C TRP A 328 -42.38 7.45 49.91
N GLU A 329 -42.60 6.41 50.72
CA GLU A 329 -43.28 6.51 52.03
C GLU A 329 -42.31 6.47 53.22
N SER A 330 -41.01 6.26 52.99
CA SER A 330 -40.03 6.29 54.07
C SER A 330 -40.00 7.67 54.72
N SER A 331 -40.10 7.71 56.05
CA SER A 331 -40.11 8.95 56.84
C SER A 331 -38.90 9.85 56.55
N GLY A 332 -37.78 9.27 56.10
CA GLY A 332 -36.60 10.01 55.65
C GLY A 332 -36.78 10.76 54.32
N PHE A 333 -37.48 10.19 53.34
CA PHE A 333 -37.75 10.87 52.07
C PHE A 333 -38.71 12.05 52.24
N LYS A 334 -39.74 11.92 53.11
CA LYS A 334 -40.60 13.05 53.50
C LYS A 334 -39.82 14.19 54.16
N VAL A 335 -38.83 13.87 55.00
CA VAL A 335 -37.97 14.88 55.62
C VAL A 335 -37.11 15.60 54.58
N VAL A 336 -36.51 14.87 53.64
CA VAL A 336 -35.69 15.48 52.57
C VAL A 336 -36.54 16.39 51.68
N VAL A 337 -37.71 15.95 51.23
CA VAL A 337 -38.62 16.76 50.40
C VAL A 337 -39.13 17.99 51.16
N SER A 338 -39.46 17.85 52.45
CA SER A 338 -39.84 18.97 53.33
C SER A 338 -38.70 19.99 53.49
N MET A 339 -37.47 19.52 53.67
CA MET A 339 -36.29 20.40 53.79
C MET A 339 -35.97 21.10 52.48
N SER A 340 -36.07 20.39 51.34
CA SER A 340 -35.87 20.94 50.00
C SER A 340 -36.89 22.03 49.67
N MET A 341 -38.15 21.86 50.09
CA MET A 341 -39.18 22.89 49.90
C MET A 341 -38.94 24.14 50.77
N LEU A 342 -38.46 23.96 52.01
CA LEU A 342 -38.12 25.08 52.90
C LEU A 342 -36.98 25.95 52.31
N ILE A 343 -35.98 25.29 51.72
CA ILE A 343 -34.86 25.96 51.04
C ILE A 343 -35.36 26.76 49.84
N LEU A 344 -36.24 26.20 49.00
CA LEU A 344 -36.81 26.91 47.85
C LEU A 344 -37.65 28.14 48.26
N VAL A 345 -38.40 28.06 49.36
CA VAL A 345 -39.18 29.19 49.91
C VAL A 345 -38.26 30.30 50.44
N LEU A 346 -37.15 29.95 51.08
CA LEU A 346 -36.15 30.93 51.54
C LEU A 346 -35.42 31.61 50.37
N PHE A 347 -35.17 30.89 49.27
CA PHE A 347 -34.55 31.48 48.07
C PHE A 347 -35.52 32.32 47.23
N SER A 348 -36.83 32.13 47.36
CA SER A 348 -37.84 32.91 46.60
C SER A 348 -38.20 34.26 47.25
N LYS A 349 -37.61 34.59 48.41
CA LYS A 349 -37.84 35.84 49.16
C LYS A 349 -36.63 36.80 49.15
N ARG A 350 -35.66 36.55 48.27
CA ARG A 350 -34.69 37.54 47.77
C ARG A 350 -35.02 37.85 46.32
#